data_AF-A0A8C6RHH0-F1
#
_entry.id   AF-A0A8C6RHH0-F1
#
_cell.length_a   1.000
_cell.length_b   1.000
_cell.length_c   1.000
_cell.angle_alpha   90.00
_cell.angle_beta   90.00
_cell.angle_gamma   90.00
#
_symmetry.space_group_name_H-M   'P 1'
#
loop_
_entity.id
_entity.type
_entity.pdbx_description
1 polymer ?
#
loop_
_entity_poly.entity_id
_entity_poly.type
_entity_poly.pdbx_seq_one_letter_code
_entity_poly.pdbx_strand_id
1 'polypeptide(L)'
;MEALLLGAGLLLGAYVLVYYNLVKAPPCGCIGSLRGRTAVVTGANSGIGKMTALELARRGARVVLACRSRERGEAAAFDLRQVSEKKTSRTEEAEEGG
;
A
#
# COMPACT_ATOMS: atom_id res chain seq x y z
N MET A 1 -50.18 -11.90 -6.37
CA MET A 1 -49.43 -11.74 -5.10
C MET A 1 -48.03 -12.33 -5.23
N GLU A 2 -47.91 -13.55 -5.77
CA GLU A 2 -46.67 -14.25 -6.14
C GLU A 2 -45.62 -13.39 -6.88
N ALA A 3 -45.99 -12.70 -7.97
CA ALA A 3 -45.06 -11.90 -8.77
C ALA A 3 -44.45 -10.71 -8.01
N LEU A 4 -45.15 -10.20 -7.00
CA LEU A 4 -44.72 -9.06 -6.20
C LEU A 4 -43.67 -9.49 -5.15
N LEU A 5 -43.81 -10.70 -4.62
CA LEU A 5 -42.83 -11.33 -3.73
C LEU A 5 -41.53 -11.68 -4.47
N LEU A 6 -41.64 -12.20 -5.70
CA LEU A 6 -40.46 -12.48 -6.53
C LEU A 6 -39.73 -11.20 -6.93
N GLY A 7 -40.46 -10.15 -7.33
CA GLY A 7 -39.87 -8.85 -7.67
C GLY A 7 -39.18 -8.18 -6.48
N ALA A 8 -39.81 -8.20 -5.30
CA ALA A 8 -39.23 -7.64 -4.08
C ALA A 8 -37.99 -8.42 -3.61
N GLY A 9 -38.01 -9.75 -3.71
CA GLY A 9 -36.85 -10.60 -3.38
C GLY A 9 -35.66 -10.36 -4.30
N LEU A 10 -35.91 -10.19 -5.60
CA LEU A 10 -34.86 -9.92 -6.59
C LEU A 10 -34.29 -8.51 -6.44
N LEU A 11 -35.13 -7.52 -6.13
CA LEU A 11 -34.69 -6.16 -5.79
C LEU A 11 -33.87 -6.12 -4.50
N LEU A 12 -34.32 -6.80 -3.44
CA LEU A 12 -33.59 -6.85 -2.18
C LEU A 12 -32.27 -7.61 -2.35
N GLY A 13 -32.29 -8.75 -3.04
CA GLY A 13 -31.09 -9.53 -3.36
C GLY A 13 -30.10 -8.75 -4.22
N ALA A 14 -30.57 -8.07 -5.26
CA ALA A 14 -29.75 -7.20 -6.10
C ALA A 14 -29.21 -6.01 -5.32
N TYR A 15 -30.01 -5.35 -4.48
CA TYR A 15 -29.58 -4.24 -3.62
C TYR A 15 -28.49 -4.69 -2.65
N VAL A 16 -28.69 -5.84 -1.99
CA VAL A 16 -27.72 -6.44 -1.07
C VAL A 16 -26.45 -6.83 -1.81
N LEU A 17 -26.55 -7.43 -3.00
CA LEU A 17 -25.41 -7.80 -3.83
C LEU A 17 -24.62 -6.58 -4.31
N VAL A 18 -25.31 -5.55 -4.80
CA VAL A 18 -24.75 -4.26 -5.22
C VAL A 18 -24.08 -3.59 -4.03
N TYR A 19 -24.73 -3.57 -2.86
CA TYR A 19 -24.17 -3.05 -1.63
C TYR A 19 -22.90 -3.78 -1.21
N TYR A 20 -22.90 -5.12 -1.25
CA TYR A 20 -21.70 -5.90 -0.90
C TYR A 20 -20.58 -5.80 -1.91
N ASN A 21 -20.85 -5.56 -3.19
CA ASN A 21 -19.78 -5.41 -4.20
C ASN A 21 -19.25 -3.96 -4.28
N LEU A 22 -20.10 -2.95 -4.09
CA LEU A 22 -19.70 -1.54 -4.22
C LEU A 22 -19.24 -0.93 -2.90
N VAL A 23 -19.80 -1.33 -1.76
CA VAL A 23 -19.46 -0.74 -0.44
C VAL A 23 -18.37 -1.56 0.27
N LYS A 24 -18.39 -2.90 0.17
CA LYS A 24 -17.22 -3.70 0.54
C LYS A 24 -16.31 -3.83 -0.68
N ALA A 25 -15.57 -2.76 -0.96
CA ALA A 25 -14.41 -2.86 -1.84
C ALA A 25 -13.52 -4.03 -1.37
N PRO A 26 -12.91 -4.81 -2.29
CA PRO A 26 -12.01 -5.89 -1.90
C PRO A 26 -10.92 -5.31 -0.99
N PRO A 27 -10.56 -5.99 0.11
CA PRO A 27 -9.47 -5.54 0.94
C PRO A 27 -8.25 -5.39 0.04
N CYS A 28 -7.63 -4.21 0.07
CA CYS A 28 -6.40 -3.91 -0.64
C CYS A 28 -5.44 -5.09 -0.36
N GLY A 29 -5.13 -5.89 -1.38
CA GLY A 29 -4.54 -7.24 -1.25
C GLY A 29 -3.11 -7.29 -0.71
N CYS A 30 -2.67 -6.30 0.05
CA CYS A 30 -1.33 -6.15 0.60
C CYS A 30 -1.28 -6.32 2.12
N ILE A 31 -2.14 -7.16 2.69
CA ILE A 31 -2.04 -7.55 4.10
C ILE A 31 -0.95 -8.62 4.34
N GLY A 32 -0.37 -9.18 3.27
CA GLY A 32 0.79 -10.08 3.30
C GLY A 32 2.14 -9.35 3.20
N SER A 33 3.23 -10.11 3.43
CA SER A 33 4.61 -9.65 3.26
C SER A 33 4.80 -8.92 1.92
N LEU A 34 5.43 -7.74 1.95
CA LEU A 34 5.70 -6.93 0.76
C LEU A 34 7.04 -7.27 0.10
N ARG A 35 7.64 -8.43 0.42
CA ARG A 35 8.90 -8.87 -0.20
C ARG A 35 8.77 -8.96 -1.71
N GLY A 36 9.76 -8.41 -2.42
CA GLY A 36 9.79 -8.38 -3.88
C GLY A 36 8.81 -7.39 -4.52
N ARG A 37 8.10 -6.57 -3.73
CA ARG A 37 7.26 -5.48 -4.24
C ARG A 37 7.95 -4.14 -4.06
N THR A 38 7.85 -3.28 -5.07
CA THR A 38 8.37 -1.91 -5.02
C THR A 38 7.22 -0.94 -4.75
N ALA A 39 7.39 -0.06 -3.76
CA ALA A 39 6.45 0.99 -3.40
C ALA A 39 7.10 2.36 -3.57
N VAL A 40 6.45 3.26 -4.30
CA VAL A 40 6.89 4.65 -4.46
C VAL A 40 6.08 5.50 -3.49
N VAL A 41 6.77 6.25 -2.62
CA VAL A 41 6.12 7.14 -1.66
C VAL A 41 6.47 8.58 -2.03
N THR A 42 5.47 9.31 -2.51
CA THR A 42 5.56 10.75 -2.78
C THR A 42 5.33 11.53 -1.49
N GLY A 43 6.18 12.52 -1.21
CA GLY A 43 6.03 13.32 0.02
C GLY A 43 6.49 12.58 1.28
N ALA A 44 7.43 11.64 1.15
CA ALA A 44 8.00 10.88 2.27
C ALA A 44 8.96 11.69 3.17
N ASN A 45 8.91 13.02 3.05
CA ASN A 45 9.85 13.95 3.68
C ASN A 45 9.60 14.10 5.19
N SER A 46 8.34 14.01 5.61
CA SER A 46 7.92 14.17 6.99
C SER A 46 6.53 13.57 7.24
N GLY A 47 6.15 13.46 8.52
CA GLY A 47 4.81 13.06 8.94
C GLY A 47 4.42 11.65 8.48
N ILE A 48 3.19 11.53 7.97
CA ILE A 48 2.58 10.24 7.61
C ILE A 48 3.36 9.57 6.48
N GLY A 49 3.82 10.33 5.47
CA GLY A 49 4.60 9.77 4.35
C GLY A 49 5.89 9.10 4.81
N LYS A 50 6.62 9.70 5.77
CA LYS A 50 7.82 9.09 6.37
C LYS A 50 7.47 7.80 7.10
N MET A 51 6.38 7.80 7.87
CA MET A 51 5.98 6.61 8.63
C MET A 51 5.46 5.48 7.74
N THR A 52 4.70 5.80 6.70
CA THR A 52 4.26 4.86 5.68
C THR A 52 5.46 4.23 4.98
N ALA A 53 6.44 5.03 4.57
CA ALA A 53 7.65 4.53 3.92
C ALA A 53 8.45 3.57 4.83
N LEU A 54 8.56 3.91 6.12
CA LEU A 54 9.22 3.08 7.11
C LEU A 54 8.49 1.76 7.36
N GLU A 55 7.16 1.78 7.44
CA GLU A 55 6.35 0.58 7.63
C GLU A 55 6.36 -0.33 6.39
N LEU A 56 6.35 0.26 5.19
CA LEU A 56 6.53 -0.48 3.94
C LEU A 56 7.91 -1.18 3.89
N ALA A 57 8.97 -0.46 4.28
CA ALA A 57 10.31 -1.04 4.37
C ALA A 57 10.39 -2.15 5.43
N ARG A 58 9.76 -1.97 6.61
CA ARG A 58 9.66 -3.01 7.66
C ARG A 58 8.98 -4.29 7.19
N ARG A 59 8.01 -4.18 6.28
CA ARG A 59 7.30 -5.31 5.66
C ARG A 59 8.10 -5.98 4.53
N GLY A 60 9.28 -5.46 4.20
CA GLY A 60 10.19 -5.99 3.19
C GLY A 60 9.95 -5.46 1.78
N ALA A 61 9.20 -4.36 1.63
CA ALA A 61 9.06 -3.70 0.34
C ALA A 61 10.35 -2.96 -0.03
N ARG A 62 10.66 -2.89 -1.32
CA ARG A 62 11.61 -1.92 -1.87
C ARG A 62 10.91 -0.56 -1.91
N VAL A 63 11.37 0.40 -1.12
CA VAL A 63 10.73 1.72 -1.01
C VAL A 63 11.53 2.78 -1.75
N VAL A 64 10.89 3.45 -2.70
CA VAL A 64 11.46 4.59 -3.43
C VAL A 64 10.83 5.87 -2.90
N LEU A 65 11.66 6.79 -2.43
CA LEU A 65 11.22 8.07 -1.88
C LEU A 65 11.22 9.11 -3.00
N ALA A 66 10.04 9.58 -3.39
CA ALA A 66 9.90 10.67 -4.35
C ALA A 66 9.74 11.99 -3.58
N CYS A 67 10.83 12.75 -3.48
CA CYS A 67 10.90 14.03 -2.79
C CYS A 67 11.38 15.14 -3.74
N ARG A 68 10.83 16.36 -3.60
CA ARG A 68 11.26 17.55 -4.36
C ARG A 68 12.55 18.18 -3.78
N SER A 69 12.85 17.92 -2.51
CA SER A 69 14.03 18.43 -1.80
C SER A 69 14.96 17.26 -1.49
N ARG A 70 16.16 17.31 -2.08
CA ARG A 70 17.18 16.26 -1.98
C ARG A 70 17.66 16.06 -0.54
N GLU A 71 17.96 17.16 0.16
CA GLU A 71 18.50 17.17 1.52
C GLU A 71 17.58 16.48 2.54
N ARG A 72 16.28 16.80 2.50
CA ARG A 72 15.29 16.20 3.41
C ARG A 72 14.94 14.76 2.98
N GLY A 73 15.02 14.47 1.69
CA GLY A 73 14.87 13.12 1.16
C GLY A 73 16.01 12.20 1.58
N GLU A 74 17.25 12.69 1.60
CA GLU A 74 18.44 11.95 2.05
C GLU A 74 18.37 11.63 3.54
N ALA A 75 17.93 12.58 4.38
CA ALA A 75 17.71 12.32 5.80
C ALA A 75 16.65 11.23 6.03
N ALA A 76 15.53 11.27 5.30
CA ALA A 76 14.51 10.22 5.37
C ALA A 76 15.05 8.88 4.84
N ALA A 77 15.83 8.89 3.76
CA ALA A 77 16.45 7.69 3.21
C ALA A 77 17.45 7.05 4.19
N PHE A 78 18.23 7.86 4.92
CA PHE A 78 19.16 7.40 5.93
C PHE A 78 18.43 6.64 7.06
N ASP A 79 17.33 7.21 7.57
CA ASP A 79 16.49 6.56 8.58
C ASP A 79 15.88 5.25 8.07
N LEU A 80 15.45 5.21 6.80
CA LEU A 80 14.91 4.00 6.18
C LEU A 80 15.97 2.91 5.99
N ARG A 81 17.19 3.29 5.59
CA ARG A 81 18.31 2.34 5.40
C ARG A 81 18.63 1.62 6.70
N GLN A 82 18.76 2.34 7.82
CA GLN A 82 19.01 1.74 9.14
C GLN A 82 17.94 0.73 9.57
N VAL A 83 16.69 0.96 9.19
CA VAL A 83 15.58 0.02 9.48
C VAL A 83 15.61 -1.18 8.54
N SER A 84 16.04 -0.98 7.29
CA SER A 84 16.15 -2.05 6.29
C SER A 84 17.37 -2.96 6.54
N GLU A 85 18.52 -2.43 6.98
CA GLU A 85 19.75 -3.20 7.23
C GLU A 85 19.56 -4.28 8.32
N LYS A 86 18.67 -4.04 9.29
CA LYS A 86 18.29 -5.06 10.28
C LYS A 86 17.50 -6.26 9.71
N LYS A 87 17.08 -6.21 8.43
CA LYS A 87 16.35 -7.28 7.72
C LYS A 87 16.95 -7.66 6.36
N THR A 88 17.80 -6.81 5.78
CA THR A 88 18.40 -6.95 4.43
C THR A 88 19.73 -7.72 4.44
N SER A 89 19.94 -8.67 5.34
CA SER A 89 20.98 -9.69 5.17
C SER A 89 20.59 -10.79 4.15
N ARG A 90 19.72 -10.45 3.19
CA ARG A 90 19.61 -11.13 1.90
C ARG A 90 18.90 -10.24 0.88
N THR A 91 19.53 -10.18 -0.29
CA THR A 91 19.05 -9.68 -1.60
C THR A 91 18.99 -8.17 -1.84
N GLU A 92 20.15 -7.69 -2.32
CA GLU A 92 20.37 -7.13 -3.65
C GLU A 92 20.06 -5.64 -3.92
N GLU A 93 21.18 -4.98 -4.21
CA GLU A 93 21.42 -3.74 -4.93
C GLU A 93 20.68 -3.66 -6.27
N ALA A 94 20.29 -2.43 -6.64
CA ALA A 94 20.18 -1.91 -8.02
C ALA A 94 19.22 -0.71 -8.01
N GLU A 95 19.49 0.45 -8.58
CA GLU A 95 20.66 1.03 -9.25
C GLU A 95 20.24 2.48 -9.56
N GLU A 96 21.21 3.36 -9.69
CA GLU A 96 21.09 4.69 -10.26
C GLU A 96 20.78 4.66 -11.77
N GLY A 97 20.33 5.79 -12.31
CA GLY A 97 20.33 6.06 -13.75
C GLY A 97 19.01 6.71 -14.21
N GLY A 98 19.02 7.91 -14.80
CA GLY A 98 20.09 8.81 -15.20
C GLY A 98 19.53 10.17 -15.60
#